data_AF-A0A164LEI3-F1
#
_entry.id   AF-A0A164LEI3-F1
#
_cell.length_a   1.000
_cell.length_b   1.000
_cell.length_c   1.000
_cell.angle_alpha   90.00
_cell.angle_beta   90.00
_cell.angle_gamma   90.00
#
_symmetry.space_group_name_H-M   'P 1'
#
loop_
_entity.id
_entity.type
_entity.pdbx_description
1 polymer ?
#
loop_
_entity_poly.entity_id
_entity_poly.type
_entity_poly.pdbx_seq_one_letter_code
_entity_poly.pdbx_strand_id
1 'polypeptide(L)'
;VVIWHRTQVQTIGDSSDLRLLTAAESAGGLAAAEMSFDGLPFSAAAHENYLEKALGSRPIEGHLPPELTALEAAVGDAFGQRVNPSSPMEVVSAFARAGIELTSTRAHVLRDIDHPAAPLLLRHRDLSKLFSTNGWAWADTWVRGDRFRPVYVPGGVVSGRWSSRGGGALQIPKSLRSSIIADPGHQLVIADAGQLEPRILAAMSRDRKMMEAAGSDDLYAPVAAAAFDGDRAKAKVAVLGVLYGATAGEARSLLVLLRRRFPDAVEFVEKAARAGERGEVVRSLLGRACPPPDDAWWSHGDAHARGRFTRNFVVQATASEWALCLLADLRRRLTENAGSGELVFFQHDEVVVHSREPDTAARLVIEAAETATRLLFGDTEIRFPMDVAIRECYAEPD
;
A
#
# COMPACT_ATOMS: atom_id res chain seq x y z
N VAL A 1 -11.25 27.71 13.29
CA VAL A 1 -10.31 27.34 12.21
C VAL A 1 -9.24 28.42 11.98
N VAL A 2 -9.59 29.66 11.65
CA VAL A 2 -8.60 30.73 11.34
C VAL A 2 -7.60 31.03 12.46
N ILE A 3 -8.06 31.10 13.72
CA ILE A 3 -7.17 31.33 14.88
C ILE A 3 -6.19 30.17 15.05
N TRP A 4 -6.67 28.92 14.96
CA TRP A 4 -5.84 27.73 15.05
C TRP A 4 -4.76 27.72 13.96
N HIS A 5 -5.14 28.01 12.71
CA HIS A 5 -4.18 28.12 11.60
C HIS A 5 -3.10 29.19 11.89
N ARG A 6 -3.49 30.38 12.35
CA ARG A 6 -2.54 31.44 12.68
C ARG A 6 -1.56 31.02 13.80
N THR A 7 -2.07 30.37 14.85
CA THR A 7 -1.23 29.83 15.92
C THR A 7 -0.26 28.78 15.40
N GLN A 8 -0.71 27.85 14.55
CA GLN A 8 0.17 26.83 13.95
C GLN A 8 1.26 27.46 13.07
N VAL A 9 0.93 28.46 12.25
CA VAL A 9 1.93 29.19 11.44
C VAL A 9 2.96 29.88 12.33
N GLN A 10 2.54 30.47 13.45
CA GLN A 10 3.46 31.05 14.45
C GLN A 10 4.34 29.99 15.10
N THR A 11 3.79 28.81 15.43
CA THR A 11 4.54 27.68 16.01
C THR A 11 5.56 27.07 15.04
N ILE A 12 5.23 26.96 13.76
CA ILE A 12 6.14 26.49 12.71
C ILE A 12 7.34 27.44 12.57
N GLY A 13 7.13 28.74 12.81
CA GLY A 13 8.16 29.76 12.69
C GLY A 13 8.74 29.81 11.28
N ASP A 14 10.06 29.86 11.17
CA ASP A 14 10.79 30.03 9.90
C ASP A 14 11.25 28.73 9.25
N SER A 15 10.79 27.56 9.73
CA SER A 15 11.11 26.28 9.08
C SER A 15 10.44 26.19 7.71
N SER A 16 11.24 26.30 6.63
CA SER A 16 10.79 26.07 5.25
C SER A 16 10.18 24.68 5.07
N ASP A 17 10.78 23.69 5.72
CA ASP A 17 10.45 22.28 5.54
C ASP A 17 9.08 21.96 6.14
N LEU A 18 8.80 22.43 7.36
CA LEU A 18 7.50 22.28 8.00
C LEU A 18 6.40 23.09 7.28
N ARG A 19 6.75 24.24 6.68
CA ARG A 19 5.82 25.00 5.83
C ARG A 19 5.46 24.21 4.58
N LEU A 20 6.45 23.60 3.90
CA LEU A 20 6.21 22.72 2.76
C LEU A 20 5.35 21.53 3.16
N LEU A 21 5.66 20.86 4.27
CA LEU A 21 4.87 19.75 4.79
C LEU A 21 3.42 20.14 5.03
N THR A 22 3.20 21.29 5.68
CA THR A 22 1.85 21.79 5.98
C THR A 22 1.07 22.13 4.71
N ALA A 23 1.74 22.72 3.72
CA ALA A 23 1.14 23.01 2.42
C ALA A 23 0.77 21.71 1.66
N ALA A 24 1.66 20.72 1.65
CA ALA A 24 1.45 19.44 1.01
C ALA A 24 0.32 18.64 1.68
N GLU A 25 0.25 18.61 3.02
CA GLU A 25 -0.85 18.01 3.77
C GLU A 25 -2.19 18.72 3.51
N SER A 26 -2.19 20.05 3.40
CA SER A 26 -3.40 20.82 3.10
C SER A 26 -3.91 20.54 1.69
N ALA A 27 -3.01 20.53 0.72
CA ALA A 27 -3.33 20.17 -0.67
C ALA A 27 -3.79 18.72 -0.78
N GLY A 28 -3.16 17.80 -0.05
CA GLY A 28 -3.57 16.42 0.07
C GLY A 28 -4.98 16.28 0.65
N GLY A 29 -5.29 17.00 1.74
CA GLY A 29 -6.63 17.01 2.32
C GLY A 29 -7.71 17.49 1.34
N LEU A 30 -7.37 18.44 0.46
CA LEU A 30 -8.28 18.91 -0.59
C LEU A 30 -8.43 17.87 -1.71
N ALA A 31 -7.34 17.26 -2.17
CA ALA A 31 -7.36 16.18 -3.14
C ALA A 31 -8.19 14.97 -2.63
N ALA A 32 -8.11 14.66 -1.33
CA ALA A 32 -8.92 13.62 -0.71
C ALA A 32 -10.42 13.90 -0.80
N ALA A 33 -10.82 15.16 -0.57
CA ALA A 33 -12.21 15.58 -0.66
C ALA A 33 -12.72 15.53 -2.11
N GLU A 34 -11.90 15.96 -3.06
CA GLU A 34 -12.19 15.90 -4.50
C GLU A 34 -12.33 14.45 -4.98
N MET A 35 -11.35 13.58 -4.71
CA MET A 35 -11.44 12.16 -5.05
C MET A 35 -12.67 11.47 -4.41
N SER A 36 -13.07 11.88 -3.20
CA SER A 36 -14.29 11.37 -2.57
C SER A 36 -15.56 11.84 -3.30
N PHE A 37 -15.52 13.07 -3.84
CA PHE A 37 -16.61 13.70 -4.59
C PHE A 37 -16.69 13.25 -6.05
N ASP A 38 -15.56 13.01 -6.72
CA ASP A 38 -15.53 12.53 -8.11
C ASP A 38 -15.79 11.01 -8.11
N GLY A 39 -15.06 10.29 -7.25
CA GLY A 39 -15.06 8.84 -7.16
C GLY A 39 -14.31 8.17 -8.30
N LEU A 40 -13.82 6.95 -8.07
CA LEU A 40 -13.19 6.13 -9.09
C LEU A 40 -14.26 5.55 -10.02
N PRO A 41 -14.16 5.69 -11.36
CA PRO A 41 -15.04 5.02 -12.31
C PRO A 41 -15.16 3.52 -12.01
N PHE A 42 -16.39 3.06 -11.79
CA PHE A 42 -16.65 1.69 -11.34
C PHE A 42 -18.01 1.22 -11.86
N SER A 43 -18.03 0.25 -12.76
CA SER A 43 -19.26 -0.34 -13.26
C SER A 43 -19.90 -1.27 -12.22
N ALA A 44 -21.01 -0.83 -11.63
CA ALA A 44 -21.80 -1.65 -10.71
C ALA A 44 -22.32 -2.92 -11.41
N ALA A 45 -22.72 -2.82 -12.68
CA ALA A 45 -23.18 -3.95 -13.46
C ALA A 45 -22.06 -4.98 -13.74
N ALA A 46 -20.84 -4.53 -14.07
CA ALA A 46 -19.71 -5.44 -14.25
C ALA A 46 -19.37 -6.17 -12.94
N HIS A 47 -19.45 -5.46 -11.81
CA HIS A 47 -19.22 -6.04 -10.50
C HIS A 47 -20.29 -7.04 -10.10
N GLU A 48 -21.57 -6.71 -10.30
CA GLU A 48 -22.70 -7.63 -10.07
C GLU A 48 -22.51 -8.92 -10.87
N ASN A 49 -22.22 -8.81 -12.17
CA ASN A 49 -21.93 -9.96 -13.02
C ASN A 49 -20.72 -10.79 -12.54
N TYR A 50 -19.68 -10.13 -12.01
CA TYR A 50 -18.53 -10.82 -11.45
C TYR A 50 -18.91 -11.59 -10.17
N LEU A 51 -19.70 -10.98 -9.29
CA LEU A 51 -20.19 -11.62 -8.07
C LEU A 51 -21.11 -12.80 -8.40
N GLU A 52 -22.06 -12.64 -9.32
CA GLU A 52 -22.97 -13.71 -9.71
C GLU A 52 -22.23 -14.91 -10.32
N LYS A 53 -21.20 -14.67 -11.14
CA LYS A 53 -20.36 -15.74 -11.70
C LYS A 53 -19.55 -16.47 -10.63
N ALA A 54 -19.10 -15.78 -9.59
CA ALA A 54 -18.23 -16.34 -8.57
C ALA A 54 -18.98 -16.97 -7.39
N LEU A 55 -20.12 -16.40 -7.01
CA LEU A 55 -20.86 -16.71 -5.78
C LEU A 55 -22.27 -17.28 -6.05
N GLY A 56 -22.75 -17.23 -7.30
CA GLY A 56 -24.13 -17.50 -7.65
C GLY A 56 -25.03 -16.29 -7.39
N SER A 57 -26.35 -16.50 -7.45
CA SER A 57 -27.33 -15.42 -7.24
C SER A 57 -27.14 -14.72 -5.90
N ARG A 58 -27.38 -13.40 -5.87
CA ARG A 58 -27.36 -12.59 -4.65
C ARG A 58 -28.24 -13.23 -3.56
N PRO A 59 -27.70 -13.51 -2.36
CA PRO A 59 -28.47 -14.15 -1.30
C PRO A 59 -29.46 -13.18 -0.66
N ILE A 60 -30.46 -13.75 0.00
CA ILE A 60 -31.29 -13.02 0.96
C ILE A 60 -30.42 -12.62 2.15
N GLU A 61 -30.71 -11.47 2.76
CA GLU A 61 -29.98 -10.99 3.93
C GLU A 61 -29.88 -12.05 5.05
N GLY A 62 -28.68 -12.23 5.58
CA GLY A 62 -28.38 -13.25 6.60
C GLY A 62 -28.09 -14.66 6.06
N HIS A 63 -28.22 -14.89 4.75
CA HIS A 63 -27.90 -16.18 4.12
C HIS A 63 -26.59 -16.16 3.33
N LEU A 64 -26.02 -17.36 3.14
CA LEU A 64 -24.88 -17.55 2.26
C LEU A 64 -25.32 -17.62 0.79
N PRO A 65 -24.50 -17.14 -0.16
CA PRO A 65 -24.67 -17.38 -1.58
C PRO A 65 -24.69 -18.88 -1.93
N PRO A 66 -25.32 -19.26 -3.05
CA PRO A 66 -25.43 -20.66 -3.48
C PRO A 66 -24.08 -21.39 -3.57
N GLU A 67 -23.06 -20.75 -4.14
CA GLU A 67 -21.73 -21.39 -4.31
C GLU A 67 -21.04 -21.64 -2.96
N LEU A 68 -21.20 -20.75 -1.98
CA LEU A 68 -20.67 -20.98 -0.64
C LEU A 68 -21.41 -22.12 0.06
N THR A 69 -22.73 -22.18 -0.07
CA THR A 69 -23.54 -23.28 0.49
C THR A 69 -23.15 -24.62 -0.12
N ALA A 70 -22.94 -24.67 -1.44
CA ALA A 70 -22.49 -25.87 -2.14
C ALA A 70 -21.08 -26.31 -1.70
N LEU A 71 -20.17 -25.35 -1.47
CA LEU A 71 -18.83 -25.65 -0.96
C LEU A 71 -18.85 -26.15 0.48
N GLU A 72 -19.69 -25.60 1.36
CA GLU A 72 -19.85 -26.13 2.72
C GLU A 72 -20.34 -27.58 2.71
N ALA A 73 -21.29 -27.92 1.83
CA ALA A 73 -21.75 -29.29 1.65
C ALA A 73 -20.63 -30.20 1.12
N ALA A 74 -19.92 -29.78 0.08
CA ALA A 74 -18.83 -30.56 -0.52
C ALA A 74 -17.65 -30.79 0.44
N VAL A 75 -17.32 -29.80 1.28
CA VAL A 75 -16.33 -29.97 2.36
C VAL A 75 -16.82 -31.02 3.36
N GLY A 76 -18.11 -30.98 3.71
CA GLY A 76 -18.69 -31.98 4.60
C GLY A 76 -18.62 -33.40 4.02
N ASP A 77 -18.99 -33.56 2.75
CA ASP A 77 -18.91 -34.83 2.04
C ASP A 77 -17.48 -35.36 1.99
N ALA A 78 -16.49 -34.49 1.74
CA ALA A 78 -15.08 -34.86 1.71
C ALA A 78 -14.54 -35.34 3.07
N PHE A 79 -15.15 -34.93 4.18
CA PHE A 79 -14.83 -35.42 5.54
C PHE A 79 -15.79 -36.50 6.05
N GLY A 80 -16.84 -36.84 5.29
CA GLY A 80 -17.91 -37.75 5.71
C GLY A 80 -18.78 -37.23 6.86
N GLN A 81 -18.73 -35.93 7.16
CA GLN A 81 -19.48 -35.29 8.24
C GLN A 81 -19.58 -33.79 8.02
N ARG A 82 -20.58 -33.13 8.62
CA ARG A 82 -20.67 -31.67 8.58
C ARG A 82 -19.46 -31.02 9.26
N VAL A 83 -18.79 -30.12 8.55
CA VAL A 83 -17.66 -29.32 9.05
C VAL A 83 -17.88 -27.88 8.60
N ASN A 84 -17.81 -26.92 9.52
CA ASN A 84 -17.85 -25.50 9.17
C ASN A 84 -16.48 -25.06 8.60
N PRO A 85 -16.38 -24.72 7.30
CA PRO A 85 -15.11 -24.30 6.69
C PRO A 85 -14.55 -22.99 7.25
N SER A 86 -15.40 -22.17 7.86
CA SER A 86 -15.03 -20.88 8.48
C SER A 86 -14.48 -21.05 9.90
N SER A 87 -14.56 -22.25 10.49
CA SER A 87 -14.09 -22.54 11.84
C SER A 87 -12.72 -23.25 11.79
N PRO A 88 -11.60 -22.57 12.08
CA PRO A 88 -10.28 -23.21 12.08
C PRO A 88 -10.20 -24.42 13.01
N MET A 89 -10.89 -24.37 14.14
CA MET A 89 -10.93 -25.46 15.11
C MET A 89 -11.63 -26.70 14.56
N GLU A 90 -12.77 -26.54 13.90
CA GLU A 90 -13.48 -27.66 13.27
C GLU A 90 -12.69 -28.26 12.12
N VAL A 91 -12.06 -27.41 11.29
CA VAL A 91 -11.19 -27.86 10.19
C VAL A 91 -10.01 -28.68 10.72
N VAL A 92 -9.29 -28.19 11.73
CA VAL A 92 -8.17 -28.93 12.36
C VAL A 92 -8.66 -30.25 12.92
N SER A 93 -9.79 -30.25 13.64
CA SER A 93 -10.37 -31.47 14.20
C SER A 93 -10.79 -32.48 13.12
N ALA A 94 -11.33 -32.02 12.00
CA ALA A 94 -11.72 -32.87 10.88
C ALA A 94 -10.51 -33.53 10.20
N PHE A 95 -9.43 -32.79 9.98
CA PHE A 95 -8.19 -33.35 9.45
C PHE A 95 -7.53 -34.34 10.42
N ALA A 96 -7.51 -34.03 11.72
CA ALA A 96 -6.98 -34.94 12.74
C ALA A 96 -7.74 -36.28 12.74
N ARG A 97 -9.08 -36.25 12.59
CA ARG A 97 -9.90 -37.47 12.42
C ARG A 97 -9.60 -38.24 11.14
N ALA A 98 -9.19 -37.53 10.08
CA ALA A 98 -8.72 -38.13 8.84
C ALA A 98 -7.24 -38.61 8.92
N GLY A 99 -6.61 -38.54 10.09
CA GLY A 99 -5.23 -38.96 10.31
C GLY A 99 -4.17 -37.94 9.86
N ILE A 100 -4.58 -36.69 9.61
CA ILE A 100 -3.70 -35.61 9.14
C ILE A 100 -3.58 -34.55 10.23
N GLU A 101 -2.40 -34.43 10.82
CA GLU A 101 -2.12 -33.40 11.83
C GLU A 101 -1.79 -32.05 11.15
N LEU A 102 -2.56 -31.02 11.49
CA LEU A 102 -2.35 -29.66 11.00
C LEU A 102 -1.82 -28.75 12.10
N THR A 103 -0.71 -28.07 11.82
CA THR A 103 -0.19 -26.99 12.68
C THR A 103 -0.92 -25.67 12.49
N SER A 104 -1.60 -25.48 11.34
CA SER A 104 -2.36 -24.28 11.00
C SER A 104 -3.29 -24.54 9.81
N THR A 105 -4.36 -23.75 9.70
CA THR A 105 -5.26 -23.71 8.52
C THR A 105 -4.84 -22.64 7.50
N ARG A 106 -3.60 -22.13 7.60
CA ARG A 106 -3.06 -21.16 6.63
C ARG A 106 -2.99 -21.76 5.24
N ALA A 107 -3.14 -20.89 4.23
CA ALA A 107 -3.19 -21.28 2.82
C ALA A 107 -2.04 -22.19 2.38
N HIS A 108 -0.81 -21.84 2.76
CA HIS A 108 0.38 -22.58 2.35
C HIS A 108 0.39 -23.98 2.95
N VAL A 109 0.00 -24.13 4.22
CA VAL A 109 -0.10 -25.45 4.86
C VAL A 109 -1.14 -26.30 4.13
N LEU A 110 -2.34 -25.76 3.90
CA LEU A 110 -3.42 -26.50 3.24
C LEU A 110 -3.09 -26.92 1.79
N ARG A 111 -2.27 -26.16 1.06
CA ARG A 111 -1.87 -26.51 -0.31
C ARG A 111 -1.01 -27.76 -0.39
N ASP A 112 -0.27 -28.06 0.67
CA ASP A 112 0.64 -29.19 0.71
C ASP A 112 -0.05 -30.47 1.25
N ILE A 113 -1.34 -30.40 1.55
CA ILE A 113 -2.13 -31.52 2.07
C ILE A 113 -2.79 -32.28 0.92
N ASP A 114 -2.50 -33.57 0.83
CA ASP A 114 -3.15 -34.49 -0.09
C ASP A 114 -4.49 -35.00 0.50
N HIS A 115 -5.53 -34.18 0.39
CA HIS A 115 -6.89 -34.52 0.82
C HIS A 115 -7.93 -33.77 -0.02
N PRO A 116 -9.06 -34.41 -0.43
CA PRO A 116 -10.07 -33.77 -1.30
C PRO A 116 -10.68 -32.49 -0.72
N ALA A 117 -10.76 -32.37 0.62
CA ALA A 117 -11.25 -31.16 1.27
C ALA A 117 -10.31 -29.96 1.17
N ALA A 118 -8.99 -30.16 0.99
CA ALA A 118 -8.01 -29.08 0.98
C ALA A 118 -8.26 -28.02 -0.12
N PRO A 119 -8.42 -28.39 -1.41
CA PRO A 119 -8.77 -27.42 -2.45
C PRO A 119 -10.15 -26.77 -2.24
N LEU A 120 -11.12 -27.50 -1.67
CA LEU A 120 -12.46 -26.97 -1.38
C LEU A 120 -12.40 -25.89 -0.28
N LEU A 121 -11.63 -26.12 0.78
CA LEU A 121 -11.42 -25.15 1.86
C LEU A 121 -10.73 -23.88 1.37
N LEU A 122 -9.73 -24.02 0.48
CA LEU A 122 -9.05 -22.87 -0.14
C LEU A 122 -10.03 -22.05 -0.98
N ARG A 123 -10.83 -22.71 -1.84
CA ARG A 123 -11.85 -22.05 -2.66
C ARG A 123 -12.93 -21.40 -1.81
N HIS A 124 -13.42 -22.07 -0.77
CA HIS A 124 -14.38 -21.50 0.17
C HIS A 124 -13.82 -20.24 0.82
N ARG A 125 -12.55 -20.24 1.27
CA ARG A 125 -11.94 -19.05 1.88
C ARG A 125 -11.85 -17.88 0.89
N ASP A 126 -11.51 -18.15 -0.36
CA ASP A 126 -11.39 -17.11 -1.38
C ASP A 126 -12.77 -16.49 -1.70
N LEU A 127 -13.81 -17.32 -1.86
CA LEU A 127 -15.19 -16.86 -2.07
C LEU A 127 -15.80 -16.20 -0.84
N SER A 128 -15.53 -16.71 0.36
CA SER A 128 -15.98 -16.13 1.62
C SER A 128 -15.35 -14.75 1.85
N LYS A 129 -14.06 -14.59 1.50
CA LYS A 129 -13.40 -13.28 1.51
C LYS A 129 -14.01 -12.34 0.48
N LEU A 130 -14.29 -12.81 -0.75
CA LEU A 130 -14.97 -12.01 -1.76
C LEU A 130 -16.32 -11.51 -1.25
N PHE A 131 -17.17 -12.42 -0.78
CA PHE A 131 -18.52 -12.12 -0.27
C PHE A 131 -18.49 -11.12 0.89
N SER A 132 -17.61 -11.32 1.86
CA SER A 132 -17.53 -10.47 3.07
C SER A 132 -16.84 -9.13 2.84
N THR A 133 -15.84 -9.05 1.95
CA THR A 133 -14.98 -7.86 1.81
C THR A 133 -15.41 -6.98 0.64
N ASN A 134 -15.73 -7.58 -0.51
CA ASN A 134 -16.00 -6.91 -1.78
C ASN A 134 -17.25 -7.48 -2.45
N GLY A 135 -18.22 -7.95 -1.66
CA GLY A 135 -19.48 -8.51 -2.15
C GLY A 135 -20.57 -7.44 -2.25
N TRP A 136 -21.82 -7.89 -2.37
CA TRP A 136 -22.97 -7.00 -2.55
C TRP A 136 -23.12 -5.93 -1.46
N ALA A 137 -22.99 -6.29 -0.18
CA ALA A 137 -23.11 -5.32 0.92
C ALA A 137 -22.02 -4.22 0.85
N TRP A 138 -20.82 -4.59 0.39
CA TRP A 138 -19.76 -3.62 0.12
C TRP A 138 -20.15 -2.71 -1.04
N ALA A 139 -20.61 -3.27 -2.16
CA ALA A 139 -21.01 -2.52 -3.33
C ALA A 139 -22.14 -1.52 -3.02
N ASP A 140 -23.18 -1.94 -2.31
CA ASP A 140 -24.29 -1.06 -1.90
C ASP A 140 -23.83 0.11 -1.03
N THR A 141 -22.78 -0.10 -0.22
CA THR A 141 -22.26 0.92 0.70
C THR A 141 -21.40 1.94 -0.04
N TRP A 142 -20.49 1.47 -0.90
CA TRP A 142 -19.37 2.25 -1.42
C TRP A 142 -19.48 2.61 -2.90
N VAL A 143 -20.42 2.03 -3.65
CA VAL A 143 -20.62 2.29 -5.08
C VAL A 143 -21.93 3.02 -5.28
N ARG A 144 -21.89 4.20 -5.92
CA ARG A 144 -23.10 4.99 -6.27
C ARG A 144 -22.89 5.75 -7.57
N GLY A 145 -23.82 5.59 -8.51
CA GLY A 145 -23.76 6.26 -9.82
C GLY A 145 -22.54 5.83 -10.63
N ASP A 146 -22.27 4.52 -10.68
CA ASP A 146 -21.08 3.93 -11.34
C ASP A 146 -19.74 4.57 -10.92
N ARG A 147 -19.65 4.89 -9.62
CA ARG A 147 -18.46 5.42 -8.96
C ARG A 147 -18.22 4.69 -7.65
N PHE A 148 -17.01 4.18 -7.47
CA PHE A 148 -16.50 3.75 -6.18
C PHE A 148 -16.03 4.98 -5.39
N ARG A 149 -16.64 5.21 -4.23
CA ARG A 149 -16.50 6.43 -3.43
C ARG A 149 -15.95 6.11 -2.04
N PRO A 150 -14.66 5.80 -1.93
CA PRO A 150 -14.07 5.58 -0.63
C PRO A 150 -13.96 6.87 0.16
N VAL A 151 -13.89 6.72 1.48
CA VAL A 151 -13.61 7.85 2.36
C VAL A 151 -12.12 7.83 2.70
N TYR A 152 -11.38 8.81 2.20
CA TYR A 152 -9.99 9.00 2.55
C TYR A 152 -9.86 9.66 3.93
N VAL A 153 -8.84 9.24 4.67
CA VAL A 153 -8.43 9.81 5.96
C VAL A 153 -6.96 10.22 5.82
N PRO A 154 -6.72 11.45 5.30
CA PRO A 154 -5.38 12.03 5.24
C PRO A 154 -4.70 12.00 6.61
N GLY A 155 -3.41 11.66 6.65
CA GLY A 155 -2.65 11.54 7.89
C GLY A 155 -3.20 10.49 8.88
N GLY A 156 -3.97 9.51 8.40
CA GLY A 156 -4.65 8.52 9.23
C GLY A 156 -3.73 7.60 10.04
N VAL A 157 -2.44 7.56 9.71
CA VAL A 157 -1.41 6.89 10.53
C VAL A 157 -0.24 7.82 10.83
N VAL A 158 0.54 7.48 11.86
CA VAL A 158 1.61 8.32 12.39
C VAL A 158 2.68 8.73 11.37
N SER A 159 2.97 7.87 10.38
CA SER A 159 3.91 8.18 9.29
C SER A 159 3.34 9.14 8.24
N GLY A 160 2.14 9.70 8.44
CA GLY A 160 1.50 10.58 7.46
C GLY A 160 0.86 9.86 6.28
N ARG A 161 0.97 8.53 6.19
CA ARG A 161 0.22 7.77 5.19
C ARG A 161 -1.27 7.97 5.41
N TRP A 162 -2.00 7.99 4.31
CA TRP A 162 -3.44 8.03 4.36
C TRP A 162 -3.97 6.68 4.77
N SER A 163 -5.05 6.69 5.54
CA SER A 163 -5.91 5.53 5.66
C SER A 163 -7.19 5.78 4.87
N SER A 164 -8.01 4.75 4.68
CA SER A 164 -9.28 4.89 3.99
C SER A 164 -10.30 3.90 4.52
N ARG A 165 -11.57 4.25 4.36
CA ARG A 165 -12.71 3.39 4.65
C ARG A 165 -13.35 2.99 3.33
N GLY A 166 -13.72 1.71 3.27
CA GLY A 166 -14.42 1.14 2.12
C GLY A 166 -13.74 -0.03 1.44
N GLY A 167 -13.03 -0.89 2.17
CA GLY A 167 -12.65 -2.26 1.74
C GLY A 167 -11.58 -2.37 0.65
N GLY A 168 -11.62 -1.52 -0.37
CA GLY A 168 -10.72 -1.50 -1.53
C GLY A 168 -9.92 -0.20 -1.72
N ALA A 169 -10.05 0.76 -0.81
CA ALA A 169 -9.31 2.02 -0.89
C ALA A 169 -7.92 1.99 -0.24
N LEU A 170 -7.65 0.92 0.51
CA LEU A 170 -6.34 0.45 0.95
C LEU A 170 -5.43 0.06 -0.20
N GLN A 171 -6.02 -0.69 -1.11
CA GLN A 171 -5.44 -1.26 -2.30
C GLN A 171 -6.58 -1.80 -3.14
N ILE A 172 -6.61 -1.49 -4.45
CA ILE A 172 -7.61 -2.03 -5.35
C ILE A 172 -7.42 -3.56 -5.43
N PRO A 173 -8.29 -4.37 -4.80
CA PRO A 173 -8.16 -5.81 -4.79
C PRO A 173 -8.38 -6.35 -6.20
N LYS A 174 -7.72 -7.46 -6.56
CA LYS A 174 -7.86 -8.08 -7.89
C LYS A 174 -9.31 -8.33 -8.30
N SER A 175 -10.18 -8.66 -7.34
CA SER A 175 -11.61 -8.87 -7.56
C SER A 175 -12.39 -7.62 -7.99
N LEU A 176 -11.87 -6.42 -7.71
CA LEU A 176 -12.51 -5.16 -8.09
C LEU A 176 -12.01 -4.63 -9.44
N ARG A 177 -10.78 -5.02 -9.85
CA ARG A 177 -10.09 -4.44 -11.02
C ARG A 177 -10.90 -4.52 -12.31
N SER A 178 -11.60 -5.63 -12.55
CA SER A 178 -12.43 -5.80 -13.76
C SER A 178 -13.69 -4.95 -13.77
N SER A 179 -14.04 -4.34 -12.63
CA SER A 179 -15.20 -3.47 -12.49
C SER A 179 -14.80 -2.00 -12.56
N ILE A 180 -13.50 -1.68 -12.50
CA ILE A 180 -13.00 -0.32 -12.65
C ILE A 180 -12.80 -0.06 -14.13
N ILE A 181 -13.74 0.68 -14.71
CA ILE A 181 -13.87 0.91 -16.15
C ILE A 181 -14.05 2.40 -16.34
N ALA A 182 -13.22 3.02 -17.18
CA ALA A 182 -13.32 4.42 -17.53
C ALA A 182 -14.66 4.72 -18.20
N ASP A 183 -15.15 5.94 -17.99
CA ASP A 183 -16.31 6.44 -18.74
C ASP A 183 -16.06 6.45 -20.25
N PRO A 184 -17.12 6.40 -21.07
CA PRO A 184 -17.01 6.51 -22.52
C PRO A 184 -16.15 7.70 -22.98
N GLY A 185 -15.18 7.43 -23.85
CA GLY A 185 -14.25 8.43 -24.38
C GLY A 185 -13.21 8.94 -23.38
N HIS A 186 -13.04 8.24 -22.24
CA HIS A 186 -11.96 8.45 -21.29
C HIS A 186 -11.12 7.17 -21.15
N GLN A 187 -9.93 7.33 -20.60
CA GLN A 187 -9.07 6.24 -20.15
C GLN A 187 -8.58 6.52 -18.72
N LEU A 188 -8.13 5.48 -18.05
CA LEU A 188 -7.44 5.54 -16.77
C LEU A 188 -5.94 5.65 -17.02
N VAL A 189 -5.31 6.66 -16.46
CA VAL A 189 -3.86 6.78 -16.35
C VAL A 189 -3.49 6.34 -14.94
N ILE A 190 -2.96 5.13 -14.82
CA ILE A 190 -2.56 4.51 -13.57
C ILE A 190 -1.05 4.66 -13.47
N ALA A 191 -0.56 5.25 -12.38
CA ALA A 191 0.87 5.47 -12.20
C ALA A 191 1.33 5.08 -10.80
N ASP A 192 2.30 4.17 -10.72
CA ASP A 192 2.88 3.67 -9.47
C ASP A 192 4.36 4.07 -9.34
N ALA A 193 4.75 4.60 -8.17
CA ALA A 193 6.15 4.93 -7.92
C ALA A 193 6.94 3.67 -7.49
N GLY A 194 7.56 3.02 -8.47
CA GLY A 194 8.31 1.78 -8.26
C GLY A 194 9.47 1.94 -7.25
N GLN A 195 9.45 1.13 -6.19
CA GLN A 195 10.52 1.04 -5.19
C GLN A 195 10.76 2.35 -4.42
N LEU A 196 9.69 3.10 -4.10
CA LEU A 196 9.77 4.42 -3.46
C LEU A 196 10.60 4.40 -2.16
N GLU A 197 10.27 3.55 -1.18
CA GLU A 197 10.96 3.54 0.13
C GLU A 197 12.49 3.31 0.02
N PRO A 198 12.99 2.31 -0.74
CA PRO A 198 14.43 2.18 -1.01
C PRO A 198 15.07 3.42 -1.62
N ARG A 199 14.40 4.11 -2.55
CA ARG A 199 14.92 5.33 -3.20
C ARG A 199 14.94 6.51 -2.22
N ILE A 200 13.94 6.62 -1.36
CA ILE A 200 13.92 7.58 -0.25
C ILE A 200 15.09 7.31 0.70
N LEU A 201 15.37 6.05 1.06
CA LEU A 201 16.53 5.71 1.88
C LEU A 201 17.85 6.12 1.21
N ALA A 202 18.01 5.86 -0.10
CA ALA A 202 19.18 6.29 -0.85
C ALA A 202 19.36 7.82 -0.77
N ALA A 203 18.28 8.57 -0.93
CA ALA A 203 18.29 10.04 -0.90
C ALA A 203 18.61 10.61 0.48
N MET A 204 18.00 10.06 1.53
CA MET A 204 18.19 10.52 2.90
C MET A 204 19.57 10.18 3.46
N SER A 205 20.07 8.97 3.16
CA SER A 205 21.37 8.51 3.66
C SER A 205 22.55 9.13 2.92
N ARG A 206 22.34 9.55 1.67
CA ARG A 206 23.39 10.00 0.74
C ARG A 206 24.52 8.99 0.56
N ASP A 207 24.23 7.70 0.76
CA ASP A 207 25.16 6.61 0.48
C ASP A 207 25.44 6.58 -1.02
N ARG A 208 26.66 6.94 -1.43
CA ARG A 208 27.01 7.14 -2.84
C ARG A 208 26.63 5.95 -3.73
N LYS A 209 26.90 4.73 -3.27
CA LYS A 209 26.64 3.51 -4.05
C LYS A 209 25.14 3.22 -4.13
N MET A 210 24.39 3.54 -3.07
CA MET A 210 22.95 3.38 -3.08
C MET A 210 22.28 4.43 -3.95
N MET A 211 22.79 5.66 -3.98
CA MET A 211 22.35 6.72 -4.89
C MET A 211 22.60 6.34 -6.35
N GLU A 212 23.80 5.85 -6.68
CA GLU A 212 24.14 5.34 -8.02
C GLU A 212 23.17 4.21 -8.44
N ALA A 213 22.88 3.26 -7.54
CA ALA A 213 21.91 2.20 -7.80
C ALA A 213 20.48 2.74 -8.00
N ALA A 214 20.09 3.76 -7.23
CA ALA A 214 18.81 4.43 -7.34
C ALA A 214 18.72 5.40 -8.55
N GLY A 215 19.80 5.60 -9.29
CA GLY A 215 19.77 6.25 -10.61
C GLY A 215 19.22 5.35 -11.73
N SER A 216 19.03 4.04 -11.48
CA SER A 216 18.44 3.09 -12.42
C SER A 216 16.90 3.05 -12.32
N ASP A 217 16.22 2.60 -13.37
CA ASP A 217 14.79 2.28 -13.36
C ASP A 217 14.45 1.08 -12.45
N ASP A 218 15.36 0.10 -12.34
CA ASP A 218 15.24 -1.03 -11.41
C ASP A 218 16.35 -0.95 -10.35
N LEU A 219 16.05 -0.36 -9.19
CA LEU A 219 17.01 -0.20 -8.10
C LEU A 219 17.63 -1.53 -7.66
N TYR A 220 16.87 -2.63 -7.73
CA TYR A 220 17.35 -3.92 -7.23
C TYR A 220 18.38 -4.57 -8.15
N ALA A 221 18.36 -4.30 -9.46
CA ALA A 221 19.30 -4.91 -10.39
C ALA A 221 20.76 -4.46 -10.14
N PRO A 222 21.09 -3.16 -10.01
CA PRO A 222 22.43 -2.71 -9.62
C PRO A 222 22.83 -3.18 -8.23
N VAL A 223 21.89 -3.21 -7.26
CA VAL A 223 22.17 -3.73 -5.91
C VAL A 223 22.52 -5.22 -5.97
N ALA A 224 21.81 -6.00 -6.77
CA ALA A 224 22.05 -7.42 -6.97
C ALA A 224 23.41 -7.70 -7.59
N ALA A 225 23.76 -6.98 -8.66
CA ALA A 225 25.06 -7.07 -9.30
C ALA A 225 26.21 -6.69 -8.35
N ALA A 226 25.96 -5.74 -7.44
CA ALA A 226 27.00 -5.22 -6.56
C ALA A 226 27.22 -6.03 -5.26
N ALA A 227 26.24 -6.80 -4.80
CA ALA A 227 26.30 -7.45 -3.48
C ALA A 227 25.72 -8.86 -3.40
N PHE A 228 25.08 -9.39 -4.45
CA PHE A 228 24.33 -10.64 -4.41
C PHE A 228 24.53 -11.52 -5.65
N ASP A 229 25.68 -11.43 -6.31
CA ASP A 229 26.01 -12.23 -7.51
C ASP A 229 24.93 -12.15 -8.61
N GLY A 230 24.25 -11.00 -8.73
CA GLY A 230 23.17 -10.78 -9.69
C GLY A 230 21.79 -11.30 -9.24
N ASP A 231 21.65 -11.89 -8.05
CA ASP A 231 20.38 -12.35 -7.51
C ASP A 231 19.49 -11.18 -7.05
N ARG A 232 18.60 -10.74 -7.95
CA ARG A 232 17.63 -9.67 -7.71
C ARG A 232 16.68 -9.97 -6.55
N ALA A 233 16.28 -11.23 -6.36
CA ALA A 233 15.36 -11.60 -5.29
C ALA A 233 16.03 -11.43 -3.93
N LYS A 234 17.28 -11.89 -3.78
CA LYS A 234 18.07 -11.66 -2.57
C LYS A 234 18.32 -10.19 -2.30
N ALA A 235 18.65 -9.40 -3.34
CA ALA A 235 18.82 -7.96 -3.20
C ALA A 235 17.57 -7.27 -2.65
N LYS A 236 16.39 -7.61 -3.20
CA LYS A 236 15.11 -7.10 -2.73
C LYS A 236 14.84 -7.49 -1.27
N VAL A 237 14.99 -8.77 -0.93
CA VAL A 237 14.80 -9.26 0.45
C VAL A 237 15.73 -8.54 1.42
N ALA A 238 17.00 -8.36 1.05
CA ALA A 238 17.98 -7.72 1.88
C ALA A 238 17.66 -6.23 2.13
N VAL A 239 17.35 -5.47 1.08
CA VAL A 239 17.01 -4.05 1.19
C VAL A 239 15.75 -3.84 2.02
N LEU A 240 14.72 -4.66 1.80
CA LEU A 240 13.50 -4.62 2.63
C LEU A 240 13.79 -5.05 4.07
N GLY A 241 14.72 -5.98 4.28
CA GLY A 241 15.21 -6.34 5.60
C GLY A 241 15.88 -5.18 6.34
N VAL A 242 16.68 -4.36 5.63
CA VAL A 242 17.26 -3.12 6.17
C VAL A 242 16.17 -2.09 6.46
N LEU A 243 15.15 -1.96 5.63
CA LEU A 243 14.10 -0.98 5.87
C LEU A 243 13.23 -1.35 7.08
N TYR A 244 12.85 -2.62 7.20
CA TYR A 244 11.88 -3.07 8.20
C TYR A 244 12.47 -3.72 9.45
N GLY A 245 13.79 -3.82 9.54
CA GLY A 245 14.48 -4.38 10.71
C GLY A 245 14.27 -5.89 10.87
N ALA A 246 14.18 -6.63 9.77
CA ALA A 246 14.09 -8.08 9.81
C ALA A 246 15.47 -8.69 10.18
N THR A 247 15.60 -9.20 11.40
CA THR A 247 16.88 -9.69 11.96
C THR A 247 16.99 -11.21 12.09
N ALA A 248 15.99 -11.97 11.61
CA ALA A 248 15.94 -13.43 11.73
C ALA A 248 16.15 -14.15 10.39
N GLY A 249 16.73 -15.35 10.45
CA GLY A 249 16.93 -16.23 9.29
C GLY A 249 17.96 -15.70 8.27
N GLU A 250 17.73 -16.01 6.99
CA GLU A 250 18.56 -15.60 5.85
C GLU A 250 18.73 -14.07 5.73
N ALA A 251 17.74 -13.29 6.22
CA ALA A 251 17.84 -11.84 6.24
C ALA A 251 19.08 -11.34 7.02
N ARG A 252 19.49 -12.05 8.09
CA ARG A 252 20.64 -11.64 8.91
C ARG A 252 21.96 -11.73 8.15
N SER A 253 22.19 -12.78 7.36
CA SER A 253 23.42 -12.92 6.57
C SER A 253 23.44 -11.92 5.42
N LEU A 254 22.29 -11.68 4.77
CA LEU A 254 22.14 -10.68 3.71
C LEU A 254 22.39 -9.25 4.23
N LEU A 255 21.97 -8.94 5.46
CA LEU A 255 22.23 -7.65 6.11
C LEU A 255 23.73 -7.36 6.29
N VAL A 256 24.54 -8.38 6.58
CA VAL A 256 26.00 -8.21 6.72
C VAL A 256 26.63 -7.78 5.39
N LEU A 257 26.17 -8.35 4.27
CA LEU A 257 26.63 -7.98 2.94
C LEU A 257 26.20 -6.55 2.58
N LEU A 258 24.94 -6.19 2.83
CA LEU A 258 24.47 -4.81 2.64
C LEU A 258 25.24 -3.81 3.48
N ARG A 259 25.48 -4.10 4.76
CA ARG A 259 26.22 -3.18 5.65
C ARG A 259 27.64 -2.92 5.16
N ARG A 260 28.27 -3.89 4.51
CA ARG A 260 29.60 -3.70 3.88
C ARG A 260 29.51 -2.88 2.60
N ARG A 261 28.43 -3.05 1.83
CA ARG A 261 28.30 -2.39 0.51
C ARG A 261 27.75 -0.97 0.60
N PHE A 262 26.75 -0.75 1.46
CA PHE A 262 25.99 0.49 1.66
C PHE A 262 25.97 0.87 3.16
N PRO A 263 27.15 1.17 3.75
CA PRO A 263 27.26 1.40 5.19
C PRO A 263 26.46 2.61 5.68
N ASP A 264 26.39 3.69 4.90
CA ASP A 264 25.75 4.94 5.31
C ASP A 264 24.23 4.79 5.29
N ALA A 265 23.70 4.04 4.31
CA ALA A 265 22.28 3.69 4.26
C ALA A 265 21.83 2.84 5.45
N VAL A 266 22.62 1.82 5.82
CA VAL A 266 22.33 0.99 6.98
C VAL A 266 22.45 1.81 8.27
N GLU A 267 23.52 2.60 8.42
CA GLU A 267 23.74 3.41 9.61
C GLU A 267 22.66 4.47 9.82
N PHE A 268 22.11 5.03 8.74
CA PHE A 268 21.00 6.00 8.78
C PHE A 268 19.78 5.43 9.53
N VAL A 269 19.30 4.25 9.13
CA VAL A 269 18.13 3.62 9.75
C VAL A 269 18.45 3.04 11.14
N GLU A 270 19.67 2.56 11.37
CA GLU A 270 20.13 2.09 12.69
C GLU A 270 20.27 3.24 13.69
N LYS A 271 20.59 4.46 13.23
CA LYS A 271 20.59 5.66 14.08
C LYS A 271 19.17 6.00 14.53
N ALA A 272 18.20 5.93 13.63
CA ALA A 272 16.78 6.10 13.97
C ALA A 272 16.31 5.03 14.97
N ALA A 273 16.68 3.77 14.74
CA ALA A 273 16.35 2.66 15.65
C ALA A 273 16.90 2.90 17.07
N ARG A 274 18.19 3.20 17.18
CA ARG A 274 18.84 3.47 18.48
C ARG A 274 18.25 4.70 19.18
N ALA A 275 17.83 5.72 18.43
CA ALA A 275 17.11 6.87 19.00
C ALA A 275 15.77 6.43 19.60
N GLY A 276 14.99 5.63 18.89
CA GLY A 276 13.74 5.09 19.42
C GLY A 276 13.93 4.17 20.64
N GLU A 277 14.97 3.35 20.65
CA GLU A 277 15.35 2.53 21.82
C GLU A 277 15.66 3.35 23.07
N ARG A 278 16.13 4.60 22.89
CA ARG A 278 16.33 5.58 23.97
C ARG A 278 15.09 6.42 24.29
N GLY A 279 13.95 6.14 23.67
CA GLY A 279 12.70 6.89 23.84
C GLY A 279 12.68 8.25 23.12
N GLU A 280 13.66 8.52 22.24
CA GLU A 280 13.75 9.78 21.52
C GLU A 280 12.68 9.88 20.40
N VAL A 281 12.38 11.11 20.01
CA VAL A 281 11.51 11.42 18.88
C VAL A 281 12.35 11.48 17.60
N VAL A 282 11.99 10.66 16.62
CA VAL A 282 12.57 10.67 15.27
C VAL A 282 11.69 11.50 14.34
N ARG A 283 12.33 12.21 13.41
CA ARG A 283 11.67 13.05 12.41
C ARG A 283 11.96 12.58 11.00
N SER A 284 10.99 12.73 10.10
CA SER A 284 11.17 12.63 8.64
C SER A 284 11.96 13.81 8.08
N LEU A 285 12.18 13.82 6.76
CA LEU A 285 12.88 14.89 6.06
C LEU A 285 12.22 16.26 6.26
N LEU A 286 10.91 16.38 6.03
CA LEU A 286 10.20 17.66 6.19
C LEU A 286 9.82 17.97 7.64
N GLY A 287 10.23 17.12 8.59
CA GLY A 287 10.15 17.40 10.03
C GLY A 287 8.96 16.76 10.77
N ARG A 288 8.16 15.90 10.12
CA ARG A 288 7.11 15.11 10.79
C ARG A 288 7.73 14.27 11.90
N ALA A 289 7.28 14.50 13.12
CA ALA A 289 7.73 13.76 14.30
C ALA A 289 6.89 12.50 14.55
N CYS A 290 7.54 11.40 14.92
CA CYS A 290 6.82 10.28 15.49
C CYS A 290 6.29 10.65 16.90
N PRO A 291 5.16 10.08 17.36
CA PRO A 291 4.69 10.30 18.73
C PRO A 291 5.74 9.86 19.75
N PRO A 292 5.95 10.59 20.86
CA PRO A 292 6.80 10.14 21.95
C PRO A 292 6.25 8.83 22.57
N PRO A 293 7.08 8.02 23.23
CA PRO A 293 6.59 6.90 24.04
C PRO A 293 5.69 7.42 25.16
N ASP A 294 4.72 6.61 25.58
CA ASP A 294 3.91 6.91 26.77
C ASP A 294 4.74 6.68 28.06
N ASP A 295 4.23 7.17 29.20
CA ASP A 295 4.95 7.05 30.48
C ASP A 295 5.15 5.59 30.91
N ALA A 296 4.21 4.71 30.55
CA ALA A 296 4.26 3.29 30.90
C ALA A 296 5.38 2.52 30.17
N TRP A 297 5.76 2.99 28.98
CA TRP A 297 6.86 2.42 28.19
C TRP A 297 8.19 2.43 28.94
N TRP A 298 8.46 3.42 29.80
CA TRP A 298 9.72 3.47 30.57
C TRP A 298 9.88 2.33 31.58
N SER A 299 8.76 1.75 32.03
CA SER A 299 8.76 0.66 33.01
C SER A 299 8.58 -0.72 32.37
N HIS A 300 7.80 -0.81 31.28
CA HIS A 300 7.39 -2.10 30.69
C HIS A 300 7.48 -2.15 29.16
N GLY A 301 7.99 -1.09 28.53
CA GLY A 301 8.08 -0.98 27.09
C GLY A 301 9.15 -1.88 26.48
N ASP A 302 8.86 -2.39 25.29
CA ASP A 302 9.87 -3.07 24.47
C ASP A 302 10.68 -2.01 23.70
N ALA A 303 11.91 -1.76 24.17
CA ALA A 303 12.84 -0.85 23.53
C ALA A 303 13.13 -1.24 22.07
N HIS A 304 13.31 -2.53 21.79
CA HIS A 304 13.59 -3.02 20.44
C HIS A 304 12.36 -2.89 19.52
N ALA A 305 11.14 -3.08 20.04
CA ALA A 305 9.93 -2.79 19.27
C ALA A 305 9.86 -1.30 18.88
N ARG A 306 10.19 -0.41 19.80
CA ARG A 306 10.26 1.03 19.55
C ARG A 306 11.38 1.39 18.56
N GLY A 307 12.53 0.71 18.64
CA GLY A 307 13.61 0.82 17.66
C GLY A 307 13.17 0.42 16.25
N ARG A 308 12.51 -0.74 16.10
CA ARG A 308 11.92 -1.17 14.81
C ARG A 308 10.89 -0.17 14.29
N PHE A 309 10.04 0.35 15.17
CA PHE A 309 9.05 1.37 14.79
C PHE A 309 9.71 2.64 14.24
N THR A 310 10.67 3.23 14.96
CA THR A 310 11.32 4.49 14.57
C THR A 310 12.21 4.34 13.33
N ARG A 311 12.85 3.18 13.16
CA ARG A 311 13.55 2.76 11.94
C ARG A 311 12.65 2.81 10.71
N ASN A 312 11.45 2.22 10.79
CA ASN A 312 10.51 2.18 9.69
C ASN A 312 9.90 3.58 9.46
N PHE A 313 9.60 4.28 10.56
CA PHE A 313 8.97 5.58 10.55
C PHE A 313 9.74 6.60 9.70
N VAL A 314 11.07 6.72 9.87
CA VAL A 314 11.84 7.80 9.21
C VAL A 314 11.77 7.72 7.68
N VAL A 315 11.81 6.50 7.12
CA VAL A 315 11.71 6.29 5.67
C VAL A 315 10.26 6.40 5.20
N GLN A 316 9.33 5.73 5.89
CA GLN A 316 7.92 5.74 5.48
C GLN A 316 7.30 7.13 5.58
N ALA A 317 7.67 7.91 6.58
CA ALA A 317 7.18 9.27 6.74
C ALA A 317 7.70 10.18 5.63
N THR A 318 8.97 10.06 5.27
CA THR A 318 9.56 10.82 4.16
C THR A 318 8.98 10.37 2.80
N ALA A 319 8.65 9.08 2.64
CA ALA A 319 7.93 8.59 1.45
C ALA A 319 6.53 9.20 1.34
N SER A 320 5.79 9.30 2.46
CA SER A 320 4.49 9.98 2.50
C SER A 320 4.62 11.47 2.14
N GLU A 321 5.69 12.12 2.57
CA GLU A 321 5.97 13.53 2.23
C GLU A 321 6.20 13.72 0.73
N TRP A 322 6.97 12.82 0.12
CA TRP A 322 7.18 12.83 -1.33
C TRP A 322 5.85 12.64 -2.07
N ALA A 323 5.05 11.66 -1.66
CA ALA A 323 3.76 11.37 -2.29
C ALA A 323 2.77 12.54 -2.13
N LEU A 324 2.77 13.24 -1.00
CA LEU A 324 1.96 14.44 -0.80
C LEU A 324 2.40 15.60 -1.72
N CYS A 325 3.71 15.78 -1.94
CA CYS A 325 4.21 16.76 -2.89
C CYS A 325 3.83 16.42 -4.33
N LEU A 326 3.92 15.14 -4.72
CA LEU A 326 3.44 14.64 -6.02
C LEU A 326 1.96 14.93 -6.18
N LEU A 327 1.16 14.59 -5.18
CA LEU A 327 -0.29 14.77 -5.19
C LEU A 327 -0.69 16.24 -5.30
N ALA A 328 -0.03 17.12 -4.53
CA ALA A 328 -0.27 18.55 -4.55
C ALA A 328 0.03 19.18 -5.91
N ASP A 329 1.18 18.84 -6.52
CA ASP A 329 1.56 19.39 -7.81
C ASP A 329 0.74 18.80 -8.96
N LEU A 330 0.44 17.50 -8.93
CA LEU A 330 -0.43 16.85 -9.91
C LEU A 330 -1.83 17.48 -9.90
N ARG A 331 -2.43 17.66 -8.72
CA ARG A 331 -3.74 18.33 -8.57
C ARG A 331 -3.71 19.73 -9.19
N ARG A 332 -2.67 20.51 -8.90
CA ARG A 332 -2.49 21.87 -9.46
C ARG A 332 -2.43 21.83 -10.99
N ARG A 333 -1.62 20.93 -11.55
CA ARG A 333 -1.44 20.78 -13.01
C ARG A 333 -2.71 20.36 -13.72
N LEU A 334 -3.46 19.40 -13.18
CA LEU A 334 -4.74 18.97 -13.74
C LEU A 334 -5.76 20.12 -13.73
N THR A 335 -5.78 20.92 -12.66
CA THR A 335 -6.65 22.10 -12.56
C THR A 335 -6.29 23.18 -13.58
N GLU A 336 -5.00 23.45 -13.80
CA GLU A 336 -4.53 24.45 -14.78
C GLU A 336 -4.73 24.01 -16.24
N ASN A 337 -4.71 22.71 -16.50
CA ASN A 337 -4.95 22.11 -17.81
C ASN A 337 -6.38 21.54 -17.84
N ALA A 338 -7.38 22.41 -17.71
CA ALA A 338 -8.79 22.00 -17.72
C ALA A 338 -9.11 21.13 -18.95
N GLY A 339 -9.57 19.89 -18.71
CA GLY A 339 -9.80 18.87 -19.75
C GLY A 339 -8.77 17.73 -19.75
N SER A 340 -7.62 17.91 -19.09
CA SER A 340 -6.58 16.87 -18.98
C SER A 340 -6.92 15.72 -18.02
N GLY A 341 -8.00 15.84 -17.25
CA GLY A 341 -8.54 14.75 -16.41
C GLY A 341 -8.68 15.11 -14.94
N GLU A 342 -9.23 14.16 -14.20
CA GLU A 342 -9.52 14.26 -12.78
C GLU A 342 -8.71 13.21 -12.02
N LEU A 343 -8.10 13.60 -10.90
CA LEU A 343 -7.51 12.63 -10.00
C LEU A 343 -8.64 11.91 -9.26
N VAL A 344 -8.73 10.59 -9.42
CA VAL A 344 -9.85 9.78 -8.92
C VAL A 344 -9.45 8.74 -7.89
N PHE A 345 -8.16 8.43 -7.78
CA PHE A 345 -7.65 7.49 -6.78
C PHE A 345 -6.22 7.81 -6.36
N PHE A 346 -5.92 7.55 -5.09
CA PHE A 346 -4.58 7.64 -4.53
C PHE A 346 -4.38 6.56 -3.48
N GLN A 347 -3.23 5.88 -3.55
CA GLN A 347 -2.85 4.88 -2.57
C GLN A 347 -1.33 4.85 -2.40
N HIS A 348 -0.85 5.46 -1.32
CA HIS A 348 0.57 5.53 -0.95
C HIS A 348 1.42 6.22 -2.03
N ASP A 349 1.78 5.49 -3.07
CA ASP A 349 2.61 5.87 -4.20
C ASP A 349 1.94 5.64 -5.56
N GLU A 350 0.73 5.08 -5.58
CA GLU A 350 -0.11 4.94 -6.76
C GLU A 350 -1.10 6.12 -6.89
N VAL A 351 -1.20 6.70 -8.08
CA VAL A 351 -2.25 7.65 -8.47
C VAL A 351 -3.01 7.15 -9.69
N VAL A 352 -4.31 7.45 -9.75
CA VAL A 352 -5.12 7.20 -10.95
C VAL A 352 -5.79 8.50 -11.40
N VAL A 353 -5.56 8.86 -12.66
CA VAL A 353 -6.23 9.98 -13.32
C VAL A 353 -7.23 9.43 -14.34
N HIS A 354 -8.46 9.93 -14.32
CA HIS A 354 -9.49 9.62 -15.32
C HIS A 354 -9.53 10.76 -16.34
N SER A 355 -9.26 10.47 -17.62
CA SER A 355 -8.96 11.52 -18.60
C SER A 355 -9.42 11.21 -20.03
N ARG A 356 -9.82 12.24 -20.76
CA ARG A 356 -10.03 12.20 -22.23
C ARG A 356 -8.74 12.43 -23.02
N GLU A 357 -7.69 12.92 -22.35
CA GLU A 357 -6.36 13.20 -22.89
C GLU A 357 -5.29 12.45 -22.08
N PRO A 358 -5.28 11.11 -22.13
CA PRO A 358 -4.47 10.30 -21.22
C PRO A 358 -2.96 10.49 -21.42
N ASP A 359 -2.49 10.78 -22.64
CA ASP A 359 -1.08 11.11 -22.87
C ASP A 359 -0.67 12.43 -22.17
N THR A 360 -1.55 13.42 -22.18
CA THR A 360 -1.34 14.68 -21.45
C THR A 360 -1.30 14.39 -19.94
N ALA A 361 -2.27 13.65 -19.41
CA ALA A 361 -2.30 13.28 -18.00
C ALA A 361 -1.06 12.49 -17.57
N ALA A 362 -0.62 11.51 -18.36
CA ALA A 362 0.58 10.72 -18.10
C ALA A 362 1.83 11.61 -17.97
N ARG A 363 2.01 12.55 -18.90
CA ARG A 363 3.10 13.53 -18.82
C ARG A 363 3.01 14.40 -17.57
N LEU A 364 1.82 14.87 -17.20
CA LEU A 364 1.62 15.68 -15.99
C LEU A 364 1.97 14.91 -14.71
N VAL A 365 1.68 13.60 -14.65
CA VAL A 365 2.09 12.74 -13.54
C VAL A 365 3.61 12.64 -13.42
N ILE A 366 4.31 12.43 -14.54
CA ILE A 366 5.77 12.35 -14.56
C ILE A 366 6.38 13.68 -14.11
N GLU A 367 5.90 14.81 -14.64
CA GLU A 367 6.37 16.15 -14.25
C GLU A 367 6.09 16.47 -12.77
N ALA A 368 4.98 15.96 -12.21
CA ALA A 368 4.66 16.09 -10.79
C ALA A 368 5.63 15.26 -9.91
N ALA A 369 5.99 14.05 -10.33
CA ALA A 369 6.98 13.22 -9.64
C ALA A 369 8.39 13.86 -9.65
N GLU A 370 8.78 14.49 -10.77
CA GLU A 370 10.02 15.26 -10.86
C GLU A 370 10.01 16.48 -9.93
N THR A 371 8.87 17.17 -9.86
CA THR A 371 8.68 18.33 -8.98
C THR A 371 8.75 17.91 -7.50
N ALA A 372 8.07 16.83 -7.12
CA ALA A 372 8.13 16.26 -5.77
C ALA A 372 9.57 15.89 -5.37
N THR A 373 10.29 15.25 -6.28
CA THR A 373 11.71 14.90 -6.09
C THR A 373 12.56 16.15 -5.84
N ARG A 374 12.40 17.19 -6.66
CA ARG A 374 13.17 18.44 -6.54
C ARG A 374 12.83 19.20 -5.26
N LEU A 375 11.56 19.21 -4.86
CA LEU A 375 11.10 19.86 -3.63
C LEU A 375 11.73 19.24 -2.37
N LEU A 376 11.87 17.90 -2.33
CA LEU A 376 12.42 17.22 -1.17
C LEU A 376 13.95 17.14 -1.19
N PHE A 377 14.53 16.84 -2.36
CA PHE A 377 15.94 16.44 -2.44
C PHE A 377 16.82 17.40 -3.26
N GLY A 378 16.24 18.46 -3.84
CA GLY A 378 16.95 19.37 -4.74
C GLY A 378 17.38 18.67 -6.03
N ASP A 379 18.50 19.11 -6.60
CA ASP A 379 19.11 18.43 -7.74
C ASP A 379 19.78 17.13 -7.28
N THR A 380 19.27 16.00 -7.75
CA THR A 380 19.71 14.66 -7.36
C THR A 380 19.84 13.73 -8.57
N GLU A 381 20.78 12.80 -8.50
CA GLU A 381 20.96 11.72 -9.48
C GLU A 381 19.96 10.56 -9.30
N ILE A 382 19.23 10.57 -8.18
CA ILE A 382 18.23 9.55 -7.87
C ILE A 382 17.00 9.75 -8.74
N ARG A 383 16.55 8.67 -9.38
CA ARG A 383 15.30 8.66 -10.13
C ARG A 383 14.17 8.11 -9.27
N PHE A 384 12.98 8.67 -9.42
CA PHE A 384 11.73 8.17 -8.87
C PHE A 384 10.79 7.86 -10.05
N PRO A 385 11.05 6.75 -10.78
CA PRO A 385 10.29 6.43 -11.98
C PRO A 385 8.83 6.13 -11.63
N MET A 386 7.93 6.69 -12.43
CA MET A 386 6.50 6.34 -12.41
C MET A 386 6.27 5.30 -13.50
N ASP A 387 5.81 4.12 -13.12
CA ASP A 387 5.33 3.12 -14.07
C ASP A 387 3.91 3.48 -14.47
N VAL A 388 3.73 3.94 -15.72
CA VAL A 388 2.46 4.52 -16.20
C VAL A 388 1.79 3.58 -17.19
N ALA A 389 0.56 3.18 -16.88
CA ALA A 389 -0.32 2.43 -17.76
C ALA A 389 -1.56 3.25 -18.13
N ILE A 390 -1.92 3.23 -19.42
CA ILE A 390 -3.13 3.87 -19.95
C ILE A 390 -4.09 2.76 -20.40
N ARG A 391 -5.25 2.65 -19.75
CA ARG A 391 -6.19 1.53 -19.94
C ARG A 391 -7.64 1.99 -19.93
N GLU A 392 -8.54 1.29 -20.61
CA GLU A 392 -9.98 1.52 -20.45
C GLU A 392 -10.52 0.80 -19.20
N CYS A 393 -10.06 -0.42 -18.96
CA CYS A 393 -10.32 -1.18 -17.75
C CYS A 393 -9.05 -1.43 -16.95
N TYR A 394 -9.12 -1.24 -15.63
CA TYR A 394 -7.98 -1.44 -14.72
C TYR A 394 -7.43 -2.89 -14.75
N ALA A 395 -8.24 -3.88 -15.13
CA ALA A 395 -7.80 -5.28 -15.22
C ALA A 395 -7.13 -5.66 -16.55
N GLU A 396 -7.03 -4.74 -17.52
CA GLU A 396 -6.36 -5.03 -18.79
C GLU A 396 -4.90 -5.43 -18.56
N PRO A 397 -4.41 -6.49 -19.25
CA PRO A 397 -3.01 -6.86 -19.18
C PRO A 397 -2.14 -5.78 -19.82
N ASP A 398 -0.86 -5.76 -19.41
CA ASP A 398 0.06 -4.73 -19.87
C ASP A 398 0.44 -4.79 -21.35
#